data_AF-A0A5M3VVZ1-F1
#
_entry.id   AF-A0A5M3VVZ1-F1
#
_cell.length_a   1.000
_cell.length_b   1.000
_cell.length_c   1.000
_cell.angle_alpha   90.00
_cell.angle_beta   90.00
_cell.angle_gamma   90.00
#
_symmetry.space_group_name_H-M   'P 1'
#
loop_
_entity.id
_entity.type
_entity.pdbx_description
1 polymer ?
#
loop_
_entity_poly.entity_id
_entity_poly.type
_entity_poly.pdbx_seq_one_letter_code
_entity_poly.pdbx_strand_id
1 'polypeptide(L)'
;MLRIGLFLAFLVVPVLEIWLLIQIGQVIGGWQTVGLLIADSLLGAWLVRREGRRAWAALQNALESGRMPDKELADGGMIVAGGALLLTPGFITDVFGFALILPFTRPLARRALAWFLARRVKAMAARSPYGPLLGQHPGQHPAQSPQRPGNVVPGQVLDDDDFAER
;
A
#
# COMPACT_ATOMS: atom_id res chain seq x y z
N MET A 1 -0.69 17.39 -9.23
CA MET A 1 -1.74 16.44 -9.70
C MET A 1 -2.31 15.59 -8.57
N LEU A 2 -1.52 14.82 -7.82
CA LEU A 2 -2.03 13.94 -6.75
C LEU A 2 -2.78 14.71 -5.63
N ARG A 3 -2.26 15.88 -5.22
CA ARG A 3 -2.89 16.75 -4.22
C ARG A 3 -4.29 17.24 -4.64
N ILE A 4 -4.44 17.65 -5.90
CA ILE A 4 -5.71 18.10 -6.48
C ILE A 4 -6.70 16.94 -6.60
N GLY A 5 -6.23 15.75 -7.00
CA GLY A 5 -7.07 14.56 -7.07
C GLY A 5 -7.61 14.13 -5.70
N LEU A 6 -6.80 14.23 -4.63
CA LEU A 6 -7.24 13.93 -3.27
C LEU A 6 -8.30 14.92 -2.78
N PHE A 7 -8.10 16.21 -3.07
CA PHE A 7 -9.05 17.27 -2.74
C PHE A 7 -10.39 17.06 -3.47
N LEU A 8 -10.35 16.73 -4.77
CA LEU A 8 -11.55 16.43 -5.53
C LEU A 8 -12.30 15.21 -4.99
N ALA A 9 -11.58 14.14 -4.64
CA ALA A 9 -12.18 12.95 -4.05
C ALA A 9 -12.85 13.26 -2.70
N PHE A 10 -12.16 14.02 -1.84
CA PHE A 10 -12.71 14.46 -0.55
C PHE A 10 -13.96 15.34 -0.70
N LEU A 11 -14.09 16.10 -1.78
CA LEU A 11 -15.29 16.90 -2.05
C LEU A 11 -16.42 16.07 -2.67
N VAL A 12 -16.11 15.27 -3.68
CA VAL A 12 -17.12 14.55 -4.48
C VAL A 12 -17.73 13.39 -3.70
N VAL A 13 -16.94 12.66 -2.92
CA VAL A 13 -17.43 11.48 -2.17
C VAL A 13 -18.54 11.86 -1.19
N PRO A 14 -18.37 12.84 -0.27
CA PRO A 14 -19.44 13.23 0.65
C PRO A 14 -20.69 13.77 -0.07
N VAL A 15 -20.53 14.46 -1.19
CA VAL A 15 -21.66 14.96 -1.99
C VAL A 15 -22.47 13.79 -2.56
N LEU A 16 -21.80 12.77 -3.09
CA LEU A 16 -22.46 11.56 -3.57
C LEU A 16 -23.15 10.79 -2.44
N GLU A 17 -22.56 10.74 -1.25
CA GLU A 17 -23.16 10.10 -0.07
C GLU A 17 -24.46 10.79 0.33
N ILE A 18 -24.45 12.12 0.44
CA ILE A 18 -25.66 12.89 0.79
C ILE A 18 -26.74 12.70 -0.28
N TRP A 19 -26.36 12.73 -1.56
CA TRP A 19 -27.30 12.47 -2.65
C TRP A 19 -27.93 11.08 -2.54
N LEU A 20 -27.12 10.04 -2.29
CA LEU A 20 -27.60 8.67 -2.15
C LEU A 20 -28.48 8.48 -0.91
N LEU A 21 -28.10 9.11 0.22
CA LEU A 21 -28.90 9.12 1.45
C LEU A 21 -30.29 9.71 1.23
N ILE A 22 -30.39 10.81 0.48
CA ILE A 22 -31.67 11.42 0.13
C ILE A 22 -32.48 10.47 -0.75
N GLN A 23 -31.87 9.88 -1.78
CA GLN A 23 -32.56 8.95 -2.68
C GLN A 23 -33.13 7.74 -1.93
N ILE A 24 -32.32 7.11 -1.09
CA ILE A 24 -32.73 5.97 -0.26
C ILE A 24 -33.82 6.41 0.72
N GLY A 25 -33.63 7.56 1.39
CA GLY A 25 -34.61 8.15 2.31
C GLY A 25 -35.97 8.41 1.68
N GLN A 26 -36.01 8.76 0.38
CA GLN A 26 -37.26 8.94 -0.36
C GLN A 26 -37.95 7.63 -0.73
N VAL A 27 -37.21 6.53 -0.91
CA VAL A 27 -37.77 5.23 -1.29
C VAL A 27 -38.26 4.44 -0.08
N ILE A 28 -37.48 4.36 0.98
CA ILE A 28 -37.77 3.52 2.17
C ILE A 28 -38.15 4.32 3.43
N GLY A 29 -37.98 5.64 3.42
CA GLY A 29 -38.27 6.51 4.56
C GLY A 29 -37.03 6.89 5.37
N GLY A 30 -37.06 8.10 5.96
CA GLY A 30 -35.92 8.66 6.69
C GLY A 30 -35.52 7.85 7.92
N TRP A 31 -36.50 7.38 8.71
CA TRP A 31 -36.23 6.62 9.94
C TRP A 31 -35.60 5.26 9.66
N GLN A 32 -36.04 4.62 8.59
CA GLN A 32 -35.57 3.34 8.09
C GLN A 32 -34.14 3.48 7.55
N THR A 33 -33.85 4.58 6.86
CA THR A 33 -32.49 4.90 6.37
C THR A 33 -31.52 5.12 7.53
N VAL A 34 -31.95 5.84 8.58
CA VAL A 34 -31.16 5.99 9.82
C VAL A 34 -30.93 4.63 10.48
N GLY A 35 -31.97 3.80 10.57
CA GLY A 35 -31.85 2.44 11.11
C GLY A 35 -30.85 1.57 10.34
N LEU A 36 -30.84 1.66 9.00
CA LEU A 36 -29.87 0.98 8.14
C LEU A 36 -28.44 1.47 8.40
N LEU A 37 -28.21 2.77 8.47
CA LEU A 37 -26.88 3.32 8.77
C LEU A 37 -26.36 2.85 10.13
N ILE A 38 -27.22 2.80 11.15
CA ILE A 38 -26.86 2.30 12.48
C ILE A 38 -26.54 0.81 12.41
N ALA A 39 -27.38 0.01 11.76
CA ALA A 39 -27.18 -1.42 11.61
C ALA A 39 -25.87 -1.72 10.87
N ASP A 40 -25.61 -0.98 9.79
CA ASP A 40 -24.40 -1.11 8.99
C ASP A 40 -23.14 -0.71 9.76
N SER A 41 -23.18 0.41 10.47
CA SER A 41 -22.08 0.83 11.38
C SER A 41 -21.79 -0.22 12.46
N LEU A 42 -22.83 -0.84 13.03
CA LEU A 42 -22.67 -1.91 14.02
C LEU A 42 -22.06 -3.17 13.40
N LEU A 43 -22.51 -3.55 12.19
CA LEU A 43 -21.94 -4.66 11.43
C LEU A 43 -20.46 -4.41 11.09
N GLY A 44 -20.14 -3.20 10.65
CA GLY A 44 -18.79 -2.73 10.39
C GLY A 44 -17.89 -2.82 11.62
N ALA A 45 -18.33 -2.24 12.74
CA ALA A 45 -17.61 -2.28 14.01
C ALA A 45 -17.39 -3.72 14.51
N TRP A 46 -18.41 -4.59 14.38
CA TRP A 46 -18.30 -6.00 14.72
C TRP A 46 -17.27 -6.72 13.84
N LEU A 47 -17.27 -6.45 12.53
CA LEU A 47 -16.35 -7.06 11.58
C LEU A 47 -14.90 -6.62 11.82
N VAL A 48 -14.66 -5.32 12.06
CA VAL A 48 -13.35 -4.78 12.45
C VAL A 48 -12.86 -5.45 13.71
N ARG A 49 -13.72 -5.61 14.73
CA ARG A 49 -13.35 -6.26 15.99
C ARG A 49 -13.02 -7.74 15.80
N ARG A 50 -13.73 -8.45 14.92
CA ARG A 50 -13.51 -9.85 14.60
C ARG A 50 -12.21 -10.06 13.82
N GLU A 51 -12.04 -9.39 12.69
CA GLU A 51 -10.87 -9.55 11.81
C GLU A 51 -9.62 -8.88 12.40
N GLY A 52 -9.78 -7.76 13.11
CA GLY A 52 -8.69 -7.08 13.82
C GLY A 52 -8.03 -7.98 14.87
N ARG A 53 -8.83 -8.67 15.69
CA ARG A 53 -8.31 -9.67 16.64
C ARG A 53 -7.55 -10.79 15.95
N ARG A 54 -8.07 -11.28 14.82
CA ARG A 54 -7.44 -12.37 14.05
C ARG A 54 -6.11 -11.93 13.45
N ALA A 55 -6.05 -10.73 12.88
CA ALA A 55 -4.82 -10.16 12.33
C ALA A 55 -3.79 -9.88 13.43
N TRP A 56 -4.23 -9.36 14.58
CA TRP A 56 -3.35 -9.14 15.73
C TRP A 56 -2.74 -10.44 16.26
N ALA A 57 -3.55 -11.48 16.42
CA ALA A 57 -3.06 -12.79 16.84
C ALA A 57 -2.07 -13.40 15.83
N ALA A 58 -2.35 -13.27 14.52
CA ALA A 58 -1.46 -13.74 13.47
C ALA A 58 -0.12 -12.98 13.47
N LEU A 59 -0.15 -11.66 13.66
CA LEU A 59 1.04 -10.82 13.78
C LEU A 59 1.89 -11.24 14.98
N GLN A 60 1.26 -11.41 16.15
CA GLN A 60 1.94 -11.86 17.37
C GLN A 60 2.61 -13.22 17.16
N ASN A 61 1.89 -14.20 16.59
CA ASN A 61 2.44 -15.52 16.28
C ASN A 61 3.63 -15.46 15.30
N ALA A 62 3.58 -14.57 14.31
CA ALA A 62 4.67 -14.41 13.34
C ALA A 62 5.94 -13.85 14.02
N LEU A 63 5.78 -12.83 14.88
CA LEU A 63 6.86 -12.24 15.67
C LEU A 63 7.47 -13.24 16.64
N GLU A 64 6.65 -14.00 17.37
CA GLU A 64 7.11 -15.06 18.29
C GLU A 64 7.85 -16.18 17.55
N SER A 65 7.45 -16.47 16.32
CA SER A 65 8.14 -17.46 15.47
C SER A 65 9.42 -16.93 14.80
N GLY A 66 9.81 -15.68 15.04
CA GLY A 66 10.98 -15.04 14.41
C GLY A 66 10.87 -14.85 12.90
N ARG A 67 9.65 -14.89 12.33
CA ARG A 67 9.40 -14.70 10.89
C ARG A 67 9.03 -13.24 10.60
N MET A 68 9.45 -12.72 9.46
CA MET A 68 9.02 -11.38 9.00
C MET A 68 7.51 -11.39 8.66
N PRO A 69 6.69 -10.54 9.32
CA PRO A 69 5.23 -10.59 9.23
C PRO A 69 4.65 -9.70 8.10
N ASP A 70 5.22 -9.76 6.89
CA ASP A 70 4.83 -8.86 5.79
C ASP A 70 3.35 -8.98 5.43
N LYS A 71 2.84 -10.21 5.46
CA LYS A 71 1.45 -10.52 5.12
C LYS A 71 0.50 -10.02 6.21
N GLU A 72 0.85 -10.23 7.46
CA GLU A 72 0.07 -9.87 8.63
C GLU A 72 -0.01 -8.36 8.80
N LEU A 73 1.08 -7.63 8.50
CA LEU A 73 1.11 -6.17 8.47
C LEU A 73 0.22 -5.59 7.37
N ALA A 74 0.29 -6.13 6.15
CA ALA A 74 -0.59 -5.71 5.06
C ALA A 74 -2.07 -5.98 5.40
N ASP A 75 -2.35 -7.13 5.99
CA ASP A 75 -3.68 -7.54 6.40
C ASP A 75 -4.23 -6.68 7.55
N GLY A 76 -3.40 -6.34 8.53
CA GLY A 76 -3.74 -5.39 9.60
C GLY A 76 -3.99 -3.98 9.06
N GLY A 77 -3.16 -3.51 8.13
CA GLY A 77 -3.32 -2.21 7.48
C GLY A 77 -4.63 -2.10 6.70
N MET A 78 -5.03 -3.15 5.98
CA MET A 78 -6.32 -3.20 5.28
C MET A 78 -7.52 -3.14 6.25
N ILE A 79 -7.44 -3.81 7.40
CA ILE A 79 -8.49 -3.75 8.43
C ILE A 79 -8.60 -2.35 9.03
N VAL A 80 -7.47 -1.70 9.34
CA VAL A 80 -7.47 -0.33 9.90
C VAL A 80 -8.02 0.66 8.88
N ALA A 81 -7.58 0.56 7.61
CA ALA A 81 -8.09 1.43 6.55
C ALA A 81 -9.59 1.22 6.32
N GLY A 82 -10.05 -0.03 6.21
CA GLY A 82 -11.47 -0.34 6.04
C GLY A 82 -12.32 0.08 7.25
N GLY A 83 -11.79 -0.07 8.47
CA GLY A 83 -12.45 0.37 9.69
C GLY A 83 -12.55 1.90 9.80
N ALA A 84 -11.53 2.62 9.35
CA ALA A 84 -11.56 4.08 9.27
C ALA A 84 -12.59 4.57 8.22
N LEU A 85 -12.76 3.84 7.11
CA LEU A 85 -13.81 4.11 6.14
C LEU A 85 -15.20 3.89 6.75
N LEU A 86 -15.46 2.75 7.40
CA LEU A 86 -16.75 2.43 8.05
C LEU A 86 -17.08 3.34 9.25
N LEU A 87 -16.08 3.99 9.84
CA LEU A 87 -16.27 5.01 10.88
C LEU A 87 -16.94 6.27 10.34
N THR A 88 -16.89 6.49 9.03
CA THR A 88 -17.55 7.59 8.34
C THR A 88 -18.82 7.01 7.71
N PRO A 89 -19.95 6.94 8.43
CA PRO A 89 -21.12 6.21 7.98
C PRO A 89 -21.65 6.82 6.67
N GLY A 90 -21.62 6.03 5.60
CA GLY A 90 -21.96 6.45 4.25
C GLY A 90 -22.09 5.22 3.37
N PHE A 91 -23.23 5.05 2.71
CA PHE A 91 -23.55 3.85 1.93
C PHE A 91 -22.46 3.46 0.92
N ILE A 92 -21.82 4.42 0.27
CA ILE A 92 -20.74 4.14 -0.70
C ILE A 92 -19.46 3.74 0.06
N THR A 93 -19.09 4.53 1.06
CA THR A 93 -17.90 4.36 1.89
C THR A 93 -17.94 3.04 2.66
N ASP A 94 -19.12 2.62 3.09
CA ASP A 94 -19.38 1.36 3.78
C ASP A 94 -19.11 0.17 2.87
N VAL A 95 -19.57 0.21 1.60
CA VAL A 95 -19.24 -0.82 0.60
C VAL A 95 -17.72 -0.95 0.43
N PHE A 96 -17.00 0.15 0.33
CA PHE A 96 -15.54 0.12 0.23
C PHE A 96 -14.87 -0.37 1.53
N GLY A 97 -15.38 0.04 2.69
CA GLY A 97 -14.88 -0.40 3.99
C GLY A 97 -15.06 -1.89 4.21
N PHE A 98 -16.24 -2.44 3.92
CA PHE A 98 -16.49 -3.87 3.92
C PHE A 98 -15.62 -4.61 2.90
N ALA A 99 -15.49 -4.09 1.67
CA ALA A 99 -14.66 -4.70 0.66
C ALA A 99 -13.17 -4.82 1.09
N LEU A 100 -12.69 -3.89 1.92
CA LEU A 100 -11.33 -3.93 2.48
C LEU A 100 -11.19 -4.92 3.65
N ILE A 101 -12.21 -5.07 4.48
CA ILE A 101 -12.13 -5.93 5.67
C ILE A 101 -12.47 -7.39 5.35
N LEU A 102 -13.43 -7.65 4.45
CA LEU A 102 -13.93 -9.00 4.21
C LEU A 102 -12.80 -9.94 3.73
N PRO A 103 -12.64 -11.12 4.36
CA PRO A 103 -11.59 -12.07 4.00
C PRO A 103 -11.77 -12.66 2.59
N PHE A 104 -13.00 -12.68 2.07
CA PHE A 104 -13.32 -13.21 0.74
C PHE A 104 -12.83 -12.29 -0.39
N THR A 105 -12.75 -10.99 -0.13
CA THR A 105 -12.22 -9.99 -1.06
C THR A 105 -10.71 -9.81 -0.92
N ARG A 106 -10.05 -10.31 0.13
CA ARG A 106 -8.59 -10.17 0.34
C ARG A 106 -7.70 -10.51 -0.86
N PRO A 107 -7.86 -11.62 -1.60
CA PRO A 107 -7.01 -11.88 -2.78
C PRO A 107 -7.25 -10.89 -3.92
N LEU A 108 -8.49 -10.41 -4.08
CA LEU A 108 -8.86 -9.45 -5.12
C LEU A 108 -8.45 -8.02 -4.72
N ALA A 109 -8.66 -7.63 -3.46
CA ALA A 109 -8.23 -6.39 -2.86
C ALA A 109 -6.70 -6.28 -2.84
N ARG A 110 -5.98 -7.36 -2.49
CA ARG A 110 -4.51 -7.42 -2.61
C ARG A 110 -4.06 -7.22 -4.05
N ARG A 111 -4.70 -7.86 -5.04
CA ARG A 111 -4.36 -7.67 -6.47
C ARG A 111 -4.63 -6.24 -6.93
N ALA A 112 -5.79 -5.67 -6.58
CA ALA A 112 -6.16 -4.30 -6.93
C ALA A 112 -5.21 -3.29 -6.27
N LEU A 113 -4.92 -3.47 -4.98
CA LEU A 113 -3.99 -2.62 -4.24
C LEU A 113 -2.57 -2.77 -4.77
N ALA A 114 -2.07 -3.98 -5.01
CA ALA A 114 -0.74 -4.21 -5.58
C ALA A 114 -0.61 -3.59 -6.97
N TRP A 115 -1.63 -3.69 -7.83
CA TRP A 115 -1.65 -3.04 -9.13
C TRP A 115 -1.64 -1.51 -9.02
N PHE A 116 -2.43 -0.96 -8.11
CA PHE A 116 -2.52 0.49 -7.89
C PHE A 116 -1.23 1.05 -7.27
N LEU A 117 -0.65 0.33 -6.31
CA LEU A 117 0.62 0.67 -5.66
C LEU A 117 1.77 0.53 -6.66
N ALA A 118 1.82 -0.53 -7.48
CA ALA A 118 2.82 -0.68 -8.53
C ALA A 118 2.76 0.49 -9.53
N ARG A 119 1.57 0.92 -9.92
CA ARG A 119 1.39 2.11 -10.78
C ARG A 119 1.87 3.39 -10.11
N ARG A 120 1.61 3.56 -8.80
CA ARG A 120 2.07 4.74 -8.04
C ARG A 120 3.56 4.74 -7.76
N VAL A 121 4.14 3.59 -7.42
CA VAL A 121 5.59 3.42 -7.22
C VAL A 121 6.32 3.64 -8.53
N LYS A 122 5.81 3.12 -9.66
CA LYS A 122 6.39 3.39 -10.99
C LYS A 122 6.30 4.88 -11.36
N ALA A 123 5.20 5.55 -11.03
CA ALA A 123 5.03 6.99 -11.24
C ALA A 123 5.87 7.87 -10.28
N MET A 124 6.17 7.39 -9.07
CA MET A 124 7.06 8.05 -8.11
C MET A 124 8.53 7.79 -8.42
N ALA A 125 8.90 6.58 -8.84
CA ALA A 125 10.24 6.22 -9.31
C ALA A 125 10.61 7.02 -10.58
N ALA A 126 9.65 7.23 -11.49
CA ALA A 126 9.81 8.11 -12.65
C ALA A 126 9.95 9.60 -12.29
N ARG A 127 9.64 9.99 -11.05
CA ARG A 127 9.78 11.37 -10.54
C ARG A 127 10.91 11.51 -9.51
N SER A 128 11.61 10.42 -9.18
CA SER A 128 12.71 10.44 -8.22
C SER A 128 14.01 10.88 -8.89
N PRO A 129 14.77 11.82 -8.32
CA PRO A 129 16.11 12.20 -8.80
C PRO A 129 17.10 11.03 -8.86
N TYR A 130 16.80 9.92 -8.17
CA TYR A 130 17.61 8.71 -8.11
C TYR A 130 17.11 7.57 -9.03
N GLY A 131 16.09 7.82 -9.85
CA GLY A 131 15.54 6.86 -10.82
C GLY A 131 16.57 6.21 -11.77
N PRO A 132 17.63 6.90 -12.23
CA PRO A 132 18.65 6.30 -13.10
C PRO A 132 19.53 5.23 -12.44
N LEU A 133 19.61 5.17 -11.10
CA LEU A 133 20.48 4.22 -10.39
C LEU A 133 19.82 2.88 -10.07
N LEU A 134 18.49 2.84 -9.94
CA LEU A 134 17.73 1.59 -9.74
C LEU A 134 17.28 0.92 -11.05
N GLY A 135 17.49 1.57 -12.19
CA GLY A 135 16.99 1.18 -13.50
C GLY A 135 18.04 0.59 -14.44
N GLN A 136 18.97 -0.22 -13.95
CA GLN A 136 19.87 -0.96 -14.83
C GLN A 136 19.09 -2.12 -15.46
N HIS A 137 18.74 -1.96 -16.73
CA HIS A 137 18.04 -2.94 -17.53
C HIS A 137 18.93 -4.19 -17.70
N PRO A 138 18.52 -5.39 -17.26
CA PRO A 138 19.19 -6.61 -17.68
C PRO A 138 18.77 -6.88 -19.13
N GLY A 139 19.69 -6.70 -20.09
CA GLY A 139 19.47 -7.20 -21.45
C GLY A 139 19.84 -6.31 -22.62
N GLN A 140 20.69 -5.30 -22.47
CA GLN A 140 21.32 -4.68 -23.64
C GLN A 140 22.82 -4.94 -23.58
N HIS A 141 23.27 -5.95 -24.31
CA HIS A 141 24.63 -6.01 -24.82
C HIS A 141 24.77 -4.94 -25.91
N PRO A 142 25.52 -3.85 -25.70
CA PRO A 142 25.96 -3.04 -26.82
C PRO A 142 27.08 -3.82 -27.49
N ALA A 143 26.95 -3.95 -28.81
CA ALA A 143 28.01 -4.43 -29.68
C ALA A 143 29.35 -3.73 -29.36
N GLN A 144 30.40 -4.55 -29.41
CA GLN A 144 31.83 -4.22 -29.53
C GLN A 144 32.16 -2.72 -29.64
N SER A 145 32.76 -2.19 -28.58
CA SER A 145 33.59 -0.98 -28.66
C SER A 145 35.07 -1.42 -28.60
N PRO A 146 35.98 -0.84 -29.40
CA PRO A 146 37.37 -1.27 -29.45
C PRO A 146 38.05 -1.05 -28.09
N GLN A 147 38.79 -2.07 -27.65
CA GLN A 147 39.66 -2.06 -26.49
C GLN A 147 40.47 -0.74 -26.40
N ARG A 148 40.08 0.17 -25.50
CA ARG A 148 41.03 1.20 -25.03
C ARG A 148 41.85 0.54 -23.91
N PRO A 149 43.18 0.43 -24.05
CA PRO A 149 44.01 -0.08 -22.97
C PRO A 149 43.85 0.86 -21.77
N GLY A 150 43.41 0.28 -20.65
CA GLY A 150 43.22 1.00 -19.40
C GLY A 150 44.52 1.62 -18.92
N ASN A 151 44.41 2.76 -18.26
CA ASN A 151 45.54 3.40 -17.58
C ASN A 151 45.94 2.52 -16.39
N VAL A 152 46.99 1.72 -16.58
CA VAL A 152 47.57 0.88 -15.53
C VAL A 152 48.44 1.79 -14.67
N VAL A 153 48.09 1.95 -13.40
CA VAL A 153 48.95 2.63 -12.42
C VAL A 153 49.89 1.58 -11.84
N PRO A 154 51.21 1.65 -12.06
CA PRO A 154 52.15 0.70 -11.48
C PRO A 154 52.23 0.90 -9.97
N GLY A 155 51.83 -0.10 -9.19
CA GLY A 155 52.15 -0.17 -7.76
C GLY A 155 53.54 -0.77 -7.57
N GLN A 156 54.41 -0.08 -6.83
CA GLN A 156 55.64 -0.69 -6.32
C GLN A 156 55.30 -1.56 -5.12
N VAL A 157 55.74 -2.81 -5.14
CA VAL A 157 55.72 -3.71 -3.98
C VAL A 157 56.95 -3.35 -3.16
N LEU A 158 56.76 -2.88 -1.93
CA LEU A 158 57.84 -2.83 -0.96
C LEU A 158 57.96 -4.24 -0.37
N ASP A 159 59.12 -4.85 -0.57
CA ASP A 159 59.47 -6.08 0.12
C ASP A 159 59.84 -5.75 1.58
N ASP A 160 59.45 -6.60 2.51
CA ASP A 160 59.60 -6.37 3.97
C ASP A 160 61.08 -6.26 4.42
N ASP A 161 62.03 -6.54 3.52
CA ASP A 161 63.48 -6.48 3.73
C ASP A 161 64.01 -5.03 3.81
N ASP A 162 63.31 -4.06 3.19
CA ASP A 162 63.69 -2.63 3.19
C ASP A 162 63.49 -1.94 4.55
N PHE A 163 62.77 -2.58 5.47
CA PHE A 163 62.51 -2.05 6.82
C PHE A 163 63.52 -2.55 7.86
N ALA A 164 64.43 -3.47 7.51
CA ALA A 164 65.34 -4.13 8.46
C ALA A 164 66.71 -3.45 8.65
N GLU A 165 67.04 -2.40 7.89
CA GLU A 165 68.34 -1.69 7.98
C GLU A 165 68.27 -0.24 8.52
N ARG A 166 67.27 0.11 9.35
CA ARG A 166 67.24 1.41 10.05
C ARG A 166 67.21 1.29 11.57
#